data_AF-A0A077HIL2-F1
#
_entry.id   AF-A0A077HIL2-F1
#
_cell.length_a   1.000
_cell.length_b   1.000
_cell.length_c   1.000
_cell.angle_alpha   90.00
_cell.angle_beta   90.00
_cell.angle_gamma   90.00
#
_symmetry.space_group_name_H-M   'P 1'
#
loop_
_entity.id
_entity.type
_entity.pdbx_description
1 polymer ?
#
loop_
_entity_poly.entity_id
_entity_poly.type
_entity_poly.pdbx_seq_one_letter_code
_entity_poly.pdbx_strand_id
1 'polypeptide(L)' 'MNRTTIASVIGLVLLLALIAAGLALTKSYFNAKELQALLDSAAERGIGYEVQIHNPWTGDYSFHPEAD' A
#
# COMPACT_ATOMS: atom_id res chain seq x y z
N MET A 1 -22.00 27.58 15.72
CA MET A 1 -22.15 26.76 14.49
C MET A 1 -23.47 26.02 14.58
N ASN A 2 -24.32 26.05 13.55
CA ASN A 2 -25.62 25.36 13.61
C ASN A 2 -25.46 23.86 13.28
N ARG A 3 -26.47 23.05 13.63
CA ARG A 3 -26.43 21.59 13.48
C ARG A 3 -26.15 21.14 12.04
N THR A 4 -26.66 21.88 11.06
CA THR A 4 -26.45 21.60 9.63
C THR A 4 -24.98 21.76 9.24
N THR A 5 -24.33 22.85 9.66
CA THR A 5 -22.90 23.06 9.41
C THR A 5 -22.05 21.96 10.04
N ILE A 6 -22.39 21.52 11.26
CA ILE A 6 -21.69 20.40 11.93
C ILE A 6 -21.83 19.11 11.12
N ALA A 7 -23.04 18.78 10.66
CA ALA A 7 -23.28 17.59 9.86
C ALA A 7 -22.52 17.61 8.52
N SER A 8 -22.48 18.76 7.84
CA SER A 8 -21.70 18.91 6.60
C SER A 8 -20.20 18.71 6.81
N VAL A 9 -19.65 19.25 7.89
CA VAL A 9 -18.22 19.06 8.22
C VAL A 9 -17.92 17.60 8.51
N ILE A 10 -18.76 16.92 9.30
CA ILE A 10 -18.60 15.48 9.58
C ILE A 10 -18.66 14.66 8.28
N GLY A 11 -19.63 14.96 7.42
CA GLY A 11 -19.76 14.27 6.12
C GLY A 11 -18.53 14.43 5.25
N LEU A 12 -17.96 15.64 5.17
CA LEU A 12 -16.73 15.90 4.42
C LEU A 12 -15.53 15.13 5.01
N VAL A 13 -15.37 15.14 6.33
CA VAL A 13 -14.27 14.41 7.00
C VAL A 13 -14.37 12.90 6.73
N LEU A 14 -15.57 12.34 6.82
CA LEU A 14 -15.80 10.92 6.52
C LEU A 14 -15.51 10.58 5.06
N LEU A 15 -15.92 11.43 4.12
CA LEU A 15 -15.62 11.24 2.70
C LEU A 15 -14.10 11.24 2.45
N LEU A 16 -13.37 12.19 3.02
CA LEU A 16 -11.92 12.25 2.90
C LEU A 16 -11.23 11.02 3.51
N ALA A 17 -11.71 10.55 4.66
CA ALA A 17 -11.20 9.34 5.30
C ALA A 17 -11.43 8.10 4.42
N LEU A 18 -12.60 7.97 3.79
CA LEU A 18 -12.91 6.88 2.85
C LEU A 18 -12.00 6.91 1.61
N ILE A 19 -11.78 8.10 1.03
CA ILE A 19 -10.88 8.26 -0.12
C ILE A 19 -9.44 7.86 0.26
N ALA A 20 -8.95 8.33 1.40
CA ALA A 20 -7.61 8.01 1.87
C ALA A 20 -7.45 6.49 2.14
N ALA A 21 -8.44 5.86 2.77
CA ALA A 21 -8.45 4.42 3.00
C ALA A 21 -8.47 3.64 1.68
N GLY A 22 -9.31 4.04 0.72
CA GLY A 22 -9.38 3.41 -0.60
C GLY A 22 -8.05 3.49 -1.36
N LEU A 23 -7.37 4.64 -1.29
CA LEU A 23 -6.07 4.82 -1.92
C LEU A 23 -4.99 3.95 -1.26
N ALA A 24 -4.98 3.88 0.08
CA ALA A 24 -4.04 3.03 0.82
C ALA A 24 -4.24 1.53 0.49
N LEU A 25 -5.49 1.07 0.45
CA LEU A 25 -5.83 -0.30 0.08
C LEU A 25 -5.41 -0.62 -1.36
N THR A 26 -5.63 0.32 -2.27
CA THR A 26 -5.25 0.14 -3.68
C THR A 26 -3.73 0.03 -3.82
N LYS A 27 -2.95 0.91 -3.16
CA LYS A 27 -1.49 0.80 -3.12
C LYS A 27 -1.03 -0.53 -2.54
N SER A 28 -1.58 -0.93 -1.39
CA SER A 28 -1.27 -2.22 -0.76
C SER A 28 -1.51 -3.40 -1.69
N TYR A 29 -2.64 -3.41 -2.40
CA TYR A 29 -2.96 -4.48 -3.34
C TYR A 29 -1.96 -4.59 -4.49
N PHE A 30 -1.63 -3.46 -5.13
CA PHE A 30 -0.70 -3.48 -6.27
C PHE A 30 0.74 -3.76 -5.83
N ASN A 31 1.19 -3.18 -4.72
CA ASN A 31 2.52 -3.45 -4.19
C ASN A 31 2.69 -4.92 -3.79
N ALA A 32 1.67 -5.53 -3.16
CA ALA A 32 1.70 -6.96 -2.81
C ALA A 32 1.79 -7.85 -4.06
N LYS A 33 1.04 -7.51 -5.12
CA LYS A 33 1.09 -8.25 -6.39
C LYS A 33 2.44 -8.13 -7.09
N GLU A 34 2.99 -6.92 -7.14
CA GLU A 34 4.31 -6.68 -7.73
C GLU A 34 5.41 -7.41 -6.95
N LEU A 35 5.40 -7.30 -5.62
CA LEU A 35 6.35 -8.00 -4.77
C LEU A 35 6.26 -9.52 -4.97
N GLN A 36 5.06 -10.10 -4.99
CA GLN A 36 4.88 -11.53 -5.23
C GLN A 36 5.50 -11.95 -6.58
N ALA A 37 5.30 -11.17 -7.65
CA ALA A 37 5.87 -11.48 -8.96
C ALA A 37 7.42 -11.45 -8.94
N LEU A 38 8.02 -10.54 -8.17
CA LEU A 38 9.47 -10.47 -7.97
C LEU A 38 10.00 -11.68 -7.19
N LEU A 39 9.28 -12.08 -6.12
CA LEU A 39 9.63 -13.26 -5.33
C LEU A 39 9.54 -14.55 -6.16
N ASP A 40 8.48 -14.69 -6.97
CA ASP A 40 8.31 -15.83 -7.87
C ASP A 40 9.45 -15.87 -8.91
N SER A 41 9.80 -14.72 -9.50
CA SER A 41 10.92 -14.61 -10.45
C SER A 41 12.27 -14.95 -9.82
N ALA A 42 12.51 -14.55 -8.58
CA ALA A 42 13.74 -14.88 -7.85
C ALA A 42 13.83 -16.37 -7.54
N ALA A 43 12.71 -16.97 -7.12
CA ALA A 43 12.60 -18.41 -6.90
C ALA A 43 12.83 -19.22 -8.19
N GLU A 44 12.28 -18.79 -9.32
CA GLU A 44 12.50 -19.41 -10.64
C GLU A 44 13.96 -19.37 -11.09
N ARG A 45 14.69 -18.30 -10.73
CA ARG A 45 16.11 -18.13 -11.04
C ARG A 45 17.05 -18.77 -10.01
N GLY A 46 16.51 -19.18 -8.86
CA GLY A 46 17.30 -19.71 -7.75
C GLY A 46 18.20 -18.67 -7.07
N ILE A 47 17.88 -17.38 -7.19
CA ILE A 47 18.66 -16.28 -6.59
C ILE A 47 18.07 -15.88 -5.23
N GLY A 48 18.94 -15.52 -4.30
CA GLY A 48 18.53 -14.91 -3.04
C GLY A 48 18.03 -13.47 -3.24
N TYR A 49 17.41 -12.91 -2.21
CA TYR A 49 16.90 -11.54 -2.23
C TYR A 49 16.74 -10.97 -0.81
N GLU A 50 16.77 -9.65 -0.71
CA GLU A 50 16.38 -8.88 0.47
C GLU A 50 15.14 -8.03 0.16
N VAL A 51 14.16 -8.05 1.07
CA VAL A 51 12.97 -7.20 1.01
C VAL A 51 12.96 -6.27 2.21
N GLN A 52 12.89 -4.97 1.95
CA GLN A 52 12.72 -3.96 2.98
C GLN A 52 11.33 -3.33 2.87
N ILE A 53 10.53 -3.43 3.93
CA ILE A 53 9.20 -2.79 3.98
C ILE A 53 9.34 -1.40 4.62
N HIS A 54 9.01 -0.36 3.85
CA HIS A 54 9.04 1.04 4.27
C HIS A 54 7.72 1.49 4.90
N ASN A 55 6.60 0.94 4.42
CA ASN A 55 5.28 1.25 4.96
C ASN A 55 4.38 0.00 5.01
N PRO A 56 4.01 -0.48 6.21
CA PRO A 56 3.19 -1.68 6.34
C PRO A 56 1.72 -1.46 5.91
N TRP A 57 1.23 -0.22 5.88
CA TRP A 57 -0.15 0.09 5.51
C TRP A 57 -0.39 0.04 4.00
N THR A 58 0.59 0.50 3.22
CA THR A 58 0.54 0.49 1.76
C THR A 58 1.36 -0.63 1.16
N GLY A 59 2.02 -1.45 1.98
CA GLY A 59 3.01 -2.42 1.52
C GLY A 59 4.12 -1.76 0.71
N ASP A 60 4.53 -0.53 1.03
CA ASP A 60 5.63 0.13 0.31
C ASP A 60 6.94 -0.60 0.62
N TYR A 61 7.72 -0.90 -0.40
CA TYR A 61 8.86 -1.80 -0.27
C TYR A 61 10.01 -1.46 -1.22
N SER A 62 11.19 -1.99 -0.92
CA SER A 62 12.30 -2.12 -1.85
C SER A 62 12.71 -3.59 -1.94
N PHE A 63 13.00 -4.03 -3.16
CA PHE A 63 13.42 -5.39 -3.46
C PHE A 63 14.83 -5.36 -4.02
N HIS A 64 15.73 -6.10 -3.38
CA HIS A 64 17.14 -6.17 -3.73
C HIS A 64 17.49 -7.63 -4.03
N PRO A 65 17.58 -8.05 -5.31
CA PRO A 65 18.08 -9.38 -5.62
C PRO A 65 19.55 -9.49 -5.22
N GLU A 66 19.95 -10.61 -4.60
CA GLU A 66 21.35 -10.95 -4.45
C GLU A 66 21.92 -11.19 -5.85
N ALA A 67 22.83 -10.33 -6.29
CA ALA A 67 23.45 -10.47 -7.59
C ALA A 67 24.39 -11.70 -7.58
N ASP A 68 24.37 -12.46 -8.67
CA ASP A 68 25.39 -13.47 -8.99
C ASP A 68 26.78 -12.83 -9.18
#